data_AF-A0AB37DCV3-F1
#
_entry.id   AF-A0AB37DCV3-F1
#
_cell.length_a   1.000
_cell.length_b   1.000
_cell.length_c   1.000
_cell.angle_alpha   90.00
_cell.angle_beta   90.00
_cell.angle_gamma   90.00
#
_symmetry.space_group_name_H-M   'P 1'
#
loop_
_entity.id
_entity.type
_entity.pdbx_description
1 polymer ?
#
loop_
_entity_poly.entity_id
_entity_poly.type
_entity_poly.pdbx_seq_one_letter_code
_entity_poly.pdbx_strand_id
1 'polypeptide(L)'
;MAFLEIIREKNQFPIIFIGSGITQRYFENFTNLGRLLKEIWLELFDEEDFYAKIHELKNEYNDDFEVYIHLADYIELEIDKAFWTRKLSFPELSLKEAHEKSISPF
;
A
#
# COMPACT_ATOMS: atom_id res chain seq x y z
N MET A 1 -25.93 -21.29 -11.91
CA MET A 1 -24.55 -21.80 -12.13
C MET A 1 -23.58 -20.69 -11.81
N ALA A 2 -22.64 -20.94 -10.91
CA ALA A 2 -21.65 -19.96 -10.51
C ALA A 2 -20.64 -19.74 -11.65
N PHE A 3 -20.06 -18.54 -11.72
CA PHE A 3 -19.10 -18.14 -12.76
C PHE A 3 -17.95 -19.16 -12.96
N LEU A 4 -17.43 -19.70 -11.85
CA LEU A 4 -16.36 -20.70 -11.86
C LEU A 4 -16.79 -22.05 -12.46
N GLU A 5 -18.06 -22.44 -12.30
CA GLU A 5 -18.60 -23.69 -12.85
C GLU A 5 -18.68 -23.63 -14.38
N ILE A 6 -19.06 -22.46 -14.92
CA ILE A 6 -19.15 -22.22 -16.37
C ILE A 6 -17.77 -22.29 -17.02
N ILE A 7 -16.74 -21.71 -16.38
CA ILE A 7 -15.35 -21.78 -16.85
C ILE A 7 -14.85 -23.22 -16.84
N ARG A 8 -15.11 -23.96 -15.76
CA ARG A 8 -14.72 -25.37 -15.62
C ARG A 8 -15.34 -26.24 -16.72
N GLU A 9 -16.62 -26.04 -17.03
CA GLU A 9 -17.37 -26.90 -17.95
C GLU A 9 -17.10 -26.58 -19.43
N LYS A 10 -16.80 -25.32 -19.78
CA LYS A 10 -16.61 -24.89 -21.17
C LYS A 10 -15.15 -24.76 -21.61
N ASN A 11 -14.23 -25.34 -20.84
CA ASN A 11 -12.78 -25.18 -20.88
C ASN A 11 -12.12 -25.27 -22.29
N GLN A 12 -12.16 -24.17 -23.04
CA GLN A 12 -11.24 -23.87 -24.13
C GLN A 12 -10.57 -22.54 -23.81
N PHE A 13 -9.46 -22.62 -23.08
CA PHE A 13 -8.50 -21.53 -22.84
C PHE A 13 -9.10 -20.19 -22.40
N PRO A 14 -9.64 -20.09 -21.18
CA PRO A 14 -10.08 -18.80 -20.64
C PRO A 14 -8.84 -17.90 -20.41
N ILE A 15 -8.73 -16.81 -21.18
CA ILE A 15 -7.79 -15.73 -20.89
C ILE A 15 -8.48 -14.81 -19.87
N ILE A 16 -7.99 -14.80 -18.63
CA ILE A 16 -8.55 -14.02 -17.53
C ILE A 16 -7.69 -12.78 -17.33
N PHE A 17 -8.27 -11.61 -17.57
CA PHE A 17 -7.70 -10.33 -17.15
C PHE A 17 -8.27 -9.97 -15.78
N ILE A 18 -7.45 -10.12 -14.74
CA ILE A 18 -7.82 -9.76 -13.37
C ILE A 18 -7.42 -8.31 -13.12
N GLY A 19 -8.40 -7.41 -13.14
CA GLY A 19 -8.26 -6.07 -12.57
C GLY A 19 -8.57 -6.06 -11.07
N SER A 20 -8.27 -4.96 -10.38
CA SER A 20 -8.52 -4.79 -8.93
C SER A 20 -9.98 -5.05 -8.53
N GLY A 21 -10.94 -4.88 -9.45
CA GLY A 21 -12.36 -5.09 -9.20
C GLY A 21 -12.78 -6.52 -8.88
N ILE A 22 -12.04 -7.55 -9.31
CA ILE A 22 -12.29 -8.94 -8.88
C ILE A 22 -11.78 -9.14 -7.45
N THR A 23 -10.60 -8.61 -7.14
CA THR A 23 -10.02 -8.69 -5.80
C THR A 23 -10.91 -8.00 -4.77
N GLN A 24 -11.38 -6.78 -5.07
CA GLN A 24 -12.31 -6.03 -4.22
C GLN A 24 -13.64 -6.73 -3.96
N ARG A 25 -14.15 -7.54 -4.90
CA ARG A 25 -15.48 -8.17 -4.78
C ARG A 25 -15.46 -9.53 -4.12
N TYR A 26 -14.36 -10.28 -4.26
CA TYR A 26 -14.31 -11.69 -3.87
C TYR A 26 -13.29 -12.00 -2.78
N PHE A 27 -12.46 -11.04 -2.37
CA PHE A 27 -11.50 -11.22 -1.27
C PHE A 27 -11.99 -10.42 -0.07
N GLU A 28 -12.39 -11.14 0.99
CA GLU A 28 -12.95 -10.54 2.21
C GLU A 28 -11.96 -9.61 2.94
N ASN A 29 -10.64 -9.82 2.77
CA ASN A 29 -9.57 -9.05 3.41
C ASN A 29 -8.77 -8.19 2.42
N PHE A 30 -9.39 -7.73 1.32
CA PHE A 30 -8.67 -6.87 0.38
C PHE A 30 -8.39 -5.49 0.99
N THR A 31 -7.10 -5.13 1.06
CA THR A 31 -6.64 -3.80 1.45
C THR A 31 -6.65 -2.89 0.22
N ASN A 32 -7.44 -1.81 0.25
CA ASN A 32 -7.33 -0.75 -0.75
C ASN A 32 -6.13 0.17 -0.43
N LEU A 33 -5.67 0.95 -1.41
CA LEU A 33 -4.48 1.78 -1.25
C LEU A 33 -4.55 2.70 -0.02
N GLY A 34 -5.69 3.34 0.23
CA GLY A 34 -5.87 4.20 1.41
C GLY A 34 -5.74 3.43 2.73
N ARG A 35 -6.29 2.22 2.82
CA ARG A 35 -6.15 1.37 4.01
C ARG A 35 -4.71 0.89 4.20
N LEU A 36 -4.02 0.51 3.13
CA LEU A 36 -2.61 0.10 3.18
C LEU A 36 -1.74 1.23 3.71
N LEU A 37 -1.88 2.43 3.15
CA LEU A 37 -1.11 3.59 3.58
C LEU A 37 -1.41 3.96 5.03
N LYS A 38 -2.66 3.80 5.49
CA LYS A 38 -3.01 4.00 6.89
C LYS A 38 -2.36 2.97 7.82
N GLU A 39 -2.36 1.70 7.44
CA GLU A 39 -1.71 0.64 8.22
C GLU A 39 -0.20 0.92 8.35
N ILE A 40 0.46 1.35 7.27
CA ILE A 40 1.87 1.73 7.31
C ILE A 40 2.11 3.00 8.15
N TRP A 41 1.24 4.01 8.02
CA TRP A 41 1.31 5.26 8.78
C TRP A 41 1.36 5.03 10.30
N LEU A 42 0.53 4.10 10.78
CA LEU A 42 0.39 3.79 12.20
C LEU A 42 1.64 3.16 12.83
N GLU A 43 2.61 2.72 12.03
CA GLU A 43 3.92 2.25 12.55
C GLU A 43 4.79 3.41 13.07
N LEU A 44 4.52 4.65 12.66
CA LEU A 44 5.33 5.83 13.00
C LEU A 44 4.56 6.98 13.65
N PHE A 45 3.27 7.08 13.39
CA PHE A 45 2.47 8.26 13.71
C PHE A 45 1.09 7.89 14.26
N ASP A 46 0.43 8.84 14.92
CA ASP A 46 -0.92 8.66 15.44
C ASP A 46 -1.98 8.66 14.33
N GLU A 47 -3.12 8.01 14.60
CA GLU A 47 -4.21 7.88 13.63
C GLU A 47 -4.82 9.25 13.23
N GLU A 48 -4.90 10.20 14.16
CA GLU A 48 -5.47 11.53 13.89
C GLU A 48 -4.62 12.31 12.86
N ASP A 49 -3.29 12.17 12.93
CA ASP A 49 -2.36 12.84 12.01
C ASP A 49 -2.50 12.31 10.58
N PHE A 50 -2.93 11.05 10.40
CA PHE A 50 -3.22 10.50 9.07
C PHE A 50 -4.32 11.30 8.38
N TYR A 51 -5.43 11.55 9.08
CA TYR A 51 -6.55 12.31 8.52
C TYR A 51 -6.20 13.78 8.34
N ALA A 52 -5.37 14.35 9.22
CA ALA A 52 -4.85 15.70 9.05
C ALA A 52 -4.01 15.83 7.77
N LYS A 53 -3.08 14.90 7.53
CA LYS A 53 -2.26 14.88 6.31
C LYS A 53 -3.09 14.65 5.04
N ILE A 54 -4.07 13.75 5.09
CA ILE A 54 -5.02 13.57 3.97
C ILE A 54 -5.76 14.87 3.68
N HIS A 55 -6.22 15.58 4.70
CA HIS A 55 -6.93 16.85 4.52
C HIS A 55 -6.02 17.93 3.92
N GLU A 56 -4.78 18.04 4.37
CA GLU A 56 -3.74 18.91 3.81
C GLU A 56 -3.56 18.62 2.31
N LEU A 57 -3.30 17.37 1.94
CA LEU A 57 -3.10 16.97 0.54
C LEU A 57 -4.34 17.19 -0.32
N LYS A 58 -5.55 16.99 0.23
CA LYS A 58 -6.81 17.28 -0.48
C LYS A 58 -7.03 18.76 -0.78
N ASN A 59 -6.36 19.66 -0.07
CA ASN A 59 -6.39 21.08 -0.38
C ASN A 59 -5.46 21.44 -1.56
N GLU A 60 -4.49 20.58 -1.87
CA GLU A 60 -3.51 20.77 -2.94
C GLU A 60 -3.89 19.99 -4.22
N TYR A 61 -4.42 18.78 -4.05
CA TYR A 61 -4.75 17.84 -5.12
C TYR A 61 -6.25 17.56 -5.17
N ASN A 62 -6.81 17.56 -6.38
CA ASN A 62 -8.26 17.40 -6.60
C ASN A 62 -8.70 15.95 -6.81
N ASP A 63 -7.76 15.01 -6.95
CA ASP A 63 -8.03 13.60 -7.20
C ASP A 63 -7.55 12.72 -6.05
N ASP A 64 -8.39 11.78 -5.60
CA ASP A 64 -8.08 10.89 -4.47
C ASP A 64 -6.87 10.00 -4.79
N PHE A 65 -6.66 9.63 -6.06
CA PHE A 65 -5.49 8.84 -6.44
C PHE A 65 -4.20 9.66 -6.32
N GLU A 66 -4.17 10.90 -6.81
CA GLU A 66 -3.03 11.81 -6.61
C GLU A 66 -2.72 12.05 -5.12
N VAL A 67 -3.76 12.25 -4.30
CA VAL A 67 -3.61 12.37 -2.85
C VAL A 67 -2.91 11.14 -2.25
N TYR A 68 -3.30 9.94 -2.66
CA TYR A 68 -2.67 8.71 -2.17
C TYR A 68 -1.24 8.51 -2.67
N ILE A 69 -0.92 8.93 -3.90
CA ILE A 69 0.47 8.91 -4.40
C ILE A 69 1.34 9.83 -3.55
N HIS A 70 0.93 11.07 -3.33
CA HIS A 70 1.72 12.01 -2.53
C HIS A 70 1.78 11.65 -1.05
N LEU A 71 0.74 11.00 -0.53
CA LEU A 71 0.79 10.41 0.81
C LEU A 71 1.81 9.27 0.89
N ALA A 72 1.90 8.42 -0.13
CA ALA A 72 2.89 7.35 -0.19
C ALA A 72 4.32 7.91 -0.22
N ASP A 73 4.60 8.92 -1.06
CA ASP A 73 5.90 9.60 -1.12
C ASP A 73 6.30 10.18 0.25
N TYR A 74 5.33 10.76 0.97
CA TYR A 74 5.56 11.28 2.31
C TYR A 74 5.89 10.16 3.31
N ILE A 75 5.11 9.07 3.30
CA ILE A 75 5.33 7.94 4.21
C ILE A 75 6.69 7.29 3.92
N GLU A 76 7.06 7.09 2.66
CA GLU A 76 8.37 6.57 2.24
C GLU A 76 9.50 7.40 2.85
N LEU A 77 9.44 8.72 2.68
CA LEU A 77 10.44 9.63 3.23
C LEU A 77 10.57 9.52 4.76
N GLU A 78 9.45 9.39 5.46
CA GLU A 78 9.45 9.30 6.92
C GLU A 78 9.90 7.92 7.43
N ILE A 79 9.55 6.83 6.73
CA ILE A 79 10.06 5.49 7.02
C ILE A 79 11.57 5.42 6.81
N ASP A 80 12.07 5.95 5.70
CA ASP A 80 13.50 6.03 5.42
C ASP A 80 14.23 6.76 6.54
N LYS A 81 13.77 7.97 6.87
CA LYS A 81 14.35 8.75 7.98
C LYS A 81 14.30 7.99 9.30
N ALA A 82 13.17 7.38 9.64
CA ALA A 82 13.00 6.65 10.89
C ALA A 82 13.95 5.43 10.97
N PHE A 83 14.10 4.70 9.87
CA PHE A 83 15.02 3.58 9.76
C PHE A 83 16.47 4.04 9.92
N TRP A 84 16.93 5.01 9.13
CA TRP A 84 18.31 5.51 9.18
C TRP A 84 18.68 6.19 10.51
N THR A 85 17.69 6.78 11.21
CA THR A 85 17.87 7.36 12.55
C THR A 85 17.67 6.36 13.69
N ARG A 86 17.44 5.07 13.37
CA ARG A 86 17.22 3.97 14.33
C ARG A 86 15.98 4.14 15.21
N LYS A 87 15.02 4.95 14.78
CA LYS A 87 13.68 5.05 15.40
C LYS A 87 12.79 3.88 14.97
N LEU A 88 13.01 3.36 13.77
CA LEU A 88 12.37 2.17 13.23
C LEU A 88 13.44 1.10 12.98
N SER A 89 13.12 -0.17 13.22
CA SER A 89 14.03 -1.29 13.01
C SER A 89 13.27 -2.51 12.50
N PHE A 90 13.82 -3.17 11.49
CA PHE A 90 13.28 -4.41 10.93
C PHE A 90 14.18 -5.59 11.32
N PRO A 91 13.62 -6.72 11.80
CA PRO A 91 14.43 -7.89 12.14
C PRO A 91 15.26 -8.45 10.99
N GLU A 92 14.75 -8.31 9.77
CA GLU A 92 15.33 -8.88 8.55
C GLU A 92 16.19 -7.91 7.73
N LEU A 93 16.31 -6.64 8.16
CA LEU A 93 17.04 -5.62 7.42
C LEU A 93 17.89 -4.74 8.36
N SER A 94 19.20 -4.95 8.34
CA SER A 94 20.16 -4.10 9.07
C SER A 94 20.53 -2.85 8.28
N LEU A 95 20.94 -1.77 8.97
CA LEU A 95 21.43 -0.54 8.33
C LEU A 95 22.59 -0.81 7.35
N LYS A 96 23.49 -1.71 7.72
CA LYS A 96 24.64 -2.07 6.89
C LYS A 96 24.16 -2.74 5.60
N GLU A 97 23.26 -3.70 5.72
CA GLU A 97 22.72 -4.42 4.57
C GLU A 97 21.91 -3.51 3.64
N ALA A 98 21.06 -2.66 4.21
CA ALA A 98 20.31 -1.67 3.44
C ALA A 98 21.24 -0.74 2.65
N HIS A 99 22.34 -0.29 3.28
CA HIS A 99 23.30 0.59 2.63
C HIS A 99 24.09 -0.13 1.52
N GLU A 100 24.66 -1.29 1.83
CA GLU A 100 25.52 -2.03 0.90
C GLU A 100 24.74 -2.57 -0.31
N LYS A 101 23.47 -2.91 -0.13
CA LYS A 101 22.60 -3.45 -1.19
C LYS A 101 21.66 -2.43 -1.80
N SER A 102 21.67 -1.17 -1.33
CA SER A 102 20.75 -0.11 -1.76
C SER A 102 19.27 -0.53 -1.67
N ILE A 103 18.91 -1.16 -0.55
CA ILE A 103 17.53 -1.59 -0.27
C ILE A 103 16.82 -0.45 0.46
N SER A 104 15.64 -0.06 -0.06
CA SER A 104 14.74 0.84 0.66
C SER A 104 14.04 0.10 1.81
N PRO A 105 13.95 0.69 3.01
CA PRO A 105 13.15 0.17 4.11
C PRO A 105 11.63 0.38 3.95
N PHE A 106 11.17 1.14 2.95
CA PHE A 106 9.75 1.31 2.59
C PHE A 106 9.25 0.21 1.63
#